data_AF-A0A7W4B3U2-F1
#
_entry.id   AF-A0A7W4B3U2-F1
#
_cell.length_a   1.000
_cell.length_b   1.000
_cell.length_c   1.000
_cell.angle_alpha   90.00
_cell.angle_beta   90.00
_cell.angle_gamma   90.00
#
_symmetry.space_group_name_H-M   'P 1'
#
loop_
_entity.id
_entity.type
_entity.pdbx_description
1 polymer ?
#
loop_
_entity_poly.entity_id
_entity_poly.type
_entity_poly.pdbx_seq_one_letter_code
_entity_poly.pdbx_strand_id
1 'polypeptide(L)'
;MLWRAIVRVPNFKKGMPLLVRQVYVLGVRSMVIILVSGLFIGMVLALQGYNILVGFGTEESLGPMVALSLLRELGPVVAALLFAGRAGSALTAEIGLMKSTEQLSSLEMMAIDPLRQIIAPRFWAGVIS
;
A
#
# COMPACT_ATOMS: atom_id res chain seq x y z
N MET A 1 23.52 -5.05 5.23
CA MET A 1 23.63 -3.70 4.62
C MET A 1 22.32 -2.90 4.73
N LEU A 2 21.15 -3.48 4.39
CA LEU A 2 19.82 -2.83 4.53
C LEU A 2 19.47 -2.35 5.96
N TRP A 3 19.88 -3.09 6.99
CA TRP A 3 19.62 -2.74 8.40
C TRP A 3 20.16 -1.37 8.82
N ARG A 4 21.32 -0.96 8.28
CA ARG A 4 21.96 0.32 8.62
C ARG A 4 21.27 1.53 7.95
N ALA A 5 20.51 1.31 6.87
CA ALA A 5 19.78 2.37 6.18
C ALA A 5 18.42 2.68 6.82
N ILE A 6 17.79 1.70 7.48
CA ILE A 6 16.48 1.83 8.13
C ILE A 6 16.59 2.45 9.54
N VAL A 7 17.67 2.13 10.28
CA VAL A 7 17.79 2.45 11.72
C VAL A 7 18.58 3.74 12.01
N ARG A 8 19.36 4.27 11.06
CA ARG A 8 20.23 5.44 11.33
C ARG A 8 19.48 6.75 11.09
N VAL A 9 19.37 7.55 12.17
CA VAL A 9 18.64 8.82 12.32
C VAL A 9 18.31 9.51 10.99
N PRO A 10 17.02 9.57 10.57
CA PRO A 10 16.62 10.29 9.37
C PRO A 10 16.96 11.76 9.57
N ASN A 11 17.52 12.40 8.54
CA ASN A 11 17.66 13.85 8.53
C ASN A 11 16.25 14.44 8.35
N PHE A 12 15.47 14.54 9.44
CA PHE A 12 14.03 14.85 9.44
C PHE A 12 13.68 16.05 8.55
N LYS A 13 14.50 17.10 8.53
CA LYS A 13 14.28 18.30 7.72
C LYS A 13 14.33 18.07 6.20
N LYS A 14 15.17 17.15 5.71
CA LYS A 14 15.27 16.83 4.27
C LYS A 14 14.40 15.63 3.89
N GLY A 15 14.13 14.72 4.82
CA GLY A 15 13.34 13.51 4.59
C GLY A 15 11.83 13.75 4.55
N MET A 16 11.30 14.69 5.35
CA MET A 16 9.86 14.96 5.44
C MET A 16 9.19 15.28 4.08
N PRO A 17 9.71 16.21 3.24
CA PRO A 17 9.07 16.50 1.95
C PRO A 17 9.13 15.33 0.98
N LEU A 18 10.20 14.52 1.04
CA LEU A 18 10.33 13.30 0.24
C LEU A 18 9.35 12.22 0.69
N LEU A 19 9.16 12.05 2.00
CA LEU A 19 8.18 11.14 2.58
C LEU A 19 6.76 11.52 2.15
N VAL A 20 6.37 12.78 2.30
CA VAL A 20 5.03 13.26 1.90
C VAL A 20 4.76 13.00 0.42
N ARG A 21 5.76 13.26 -0.44
CA ARG A 21 5.66 12.96 -1.87
C ARG A 21 5.46 11.47 -2.13
N GLN A 22 6.18 10.60 -1.43
CA GLN A 22 6.06 9.15 -1.59
C GLN A 22 4.73 8.62 -1.04
N VAL A 23 4.24 9.12 0.10
CA VAL A 23 2.91 8.78 0.63
C VAL A 23 1.81 9.19 -0.36
N TYR A 24 1.93 10.34 -1.01
CA TYR A 24 0.98 10.74 -2.05
C TYR A 24 1.00 9.78 -3.25
N VAL A 25 2.18 9.38 -3.72
CA VAL A 25 2.31 8.50 -4.89
C VAL A 25 1.87 7.06 -4.58
N LEU A 26 2.19 6.55 -3.40
CA LEU A 26 1.91 5.17 -2.98
C LEU A 26 0.52 5.02 -2.37
N GLY A 27 0.14 5.87 -1.42
CA GLY A 27 -1.16 5.84 -0.76
C GLY A 27 -2.25 6.47 -1.61
N VAL A 28 -2.20 7.79 -1.82
CA VAL A 28 -3.32 8.54 -2.43
C VAL A 28 -3.66 8.06 -3.84
N ARG A 29 -2.66 7.78 -4.68
CA ARG A 29 -2.93 7.22 -6.02
C ARG A 29 -3.47 5.78 -5.99
N SER A 30 -3.28 5.02 -4.91
CA SER A 30 -3.87 3.68 -4.74
C SER A 30 -5.29 3.76 -4.15
N MET A 31 -5.72 4.92 -3.65
CA MET A 31 -7.04 5.09 -3.05
C MET A 31 -8.17 4.78 -4.05
N VAL A 32 -8.00 5.13 -5.31
CA VAL A 32 -9.00 4.89 -6.36
C VAL A 32 -9.27 3.39 -6.55
N ILE A 33 -8.23 2.56 -6.64
CA ILE A 33 -8.40 1.12 -6.85
C ILE A 33 -9.01 0.46 -5.60
N ILE A 34 -8.59 0.86 -4.41
CA ILE A 34 -9.11 0.30 -3.15
C ILE A 34 -10.60 0.65 -2.97
N LEU A 35 -11.00 1.91 -3.24
CA LEU A 35 -12.40 2.33 -3.11
C LEU A 35 -13.32 1.61 -4.10
N VAL A 36 -12.93 1.57 -5.37
CA VAL A 36 -13.74 0.94 -6.42
C VAL A 36 -13.84 -0.57 -6.17
N SER A 37 -12.73 -1.24 -5.89
CA SER A 37 -12.74 -2.68 -5.59
C SER A 37 -13.52 -2.99 -4.31
N GLY A 38 -13.32 -2.23 -3.24
CA GLY A 38 -14.04 -2.43 -1.97
C GLY A 38 -15.56 -2.28 -2.11
N LEU A 39 -16.00 -1.30 -2.90
CA LEU A 39 -17.41 -1.08 -3.20
C LEU A 39 -18.04 -2.25 -3.96
N PHE A 40 -17.38 -2.77 -5.00
CA PHE A 40 -17.89 -3.94 -5.73
C PHE A 40 -17.88 -5.21 -4.87
N ILE A 41 -16.82 -5.45 -4.11
CA ILE A 41 -16.73 -6.62 -3.22
C ILE A 41 -17.83 -6.57 -2.15
N GLY A 42 -18.06 -5.40 -1.55
CA GLY A 42 -19.13 -5.21 -0.57
C GLY A 42 -20.52 -5.49 -1.15
N MET A 43 -20.81 -5.02 -2.36
CA MET A 43 -22.08 -5.31 -3.03
C MET A 43 -22.28 -6.79 -3.30
N VAL A 44 -21.24 -7.49 -3.78
CA VAL A 44 -21.30 -8.93 -4.05
C VAL A 44 -21.52 -9.72 -2.76
N LEU A 45 -20.80 -9.38 -1.69
CA LEU A 45 -20.96 -10.03 -0.39
C LEU A 45 -22.35 -9.79 0.22
N ALA A 46 -22.89 -8.58 0.11
CA ALA A 46 -24.21 -8.27 0.62
C ALA A 46 -25.30 -9.07 -0.12
N LEU A 47 -25.22 -9.11 -1.46
CA LEU A 47 -26.18 -9.85 -2.28
C LEU A 47 -26.10 -11.36 -2.00
N GLN A 48 -24.89 -11.92 -1.96
CA GLN A 48 -24.68 -13.34 -1.71
C GLN A 48 -25.05 -13.72 -0.27
N GLY A 49 -24.72 -12.87 0.68
CA GLY A 49 -25.12 -13.02 2.07
C GLY A 49 -26.63 -13.05 2.25
N TYR A 50 -27.36 -12.12 1.62
CA TYR A 50 -28.81 -12.06 1.70
C TYR A 50 -29.45 -13.38 1.24
N ASN A 51 -29.05 -13.90 0.08
CA ASN A 51 -29.57 -15.15 -0.46
C ASN A 51 -29.36 -16.35 0.48
N ILE A 52 -28.27 -16.35 1.25
CA ILE A 52 -27.99 -17.40 2.24
C ILE A 52 -28.90 -17.23 3.46
N LEU A 53 -28.97 -16.02 4.05
CA LEU A 53 -29.71 -15.78 5.29
C LEU A 53 -31.24 -15.86 5.14
N VAL A 54 -31.78 -15.54 3.96
CA VAL A 54 -33.21 -15.73 3.64
C VAL A 54 -33.60 -17.20 3.81
N GLY A 55 -32.74 -18.14 3.39
CA GLY A 55 -32.99 -19.58 3.54
C GLY A 55 -33.06 -20.05 5.01
N PHE A 56 -32.46 -19.28 5.92
CA PHE A 56 -32.50 -19.53 7.37
C PHE A 56 -33.52 -18.65 8.12
N GLY A 57 -34.22 -17.75 7.42
CA GLY A 57 -35.17 -16.81 8.02
C GLY A 57 -34.52 -15.74 8.93
N THR A 58 -33.21 -15.48 8.78
CA THR A 58 -32.44 -14.58 9.67
C THR A 58 -31.89 -13.35 8.94
N GLU A 59 -32.69 -12.73 8.07
CA GLU A 59 -32.29 -11.59 7.23
C GLU A 59 -31.73 -10.40 8.01
N GLU A 60 -32.18 -10.18 9.25
CA GLU A 60 -31.69 -9.12 10.13
C GLU A 60 -30.19 -9.23 10.48
N SER A 61 -29.62 -10.44 10.39
CA SER A 61 -28.20 -10.70 10.69
C SER A 61 -27.26 -10.41 9.51
N LEU A 62 -27.77 -9.91 8.39
CA LEU A 62 -26.97 -9.61 7.20
C LEU A 62 -25.88 -8.56 7.47
N GLY A 63 -26.24 -7.46 8.13
CA GLY A 63 -25.31 -6.36 8.42
C GLY A 63 -24.10 -6.79 9.26
N PRO A 64 -24.31 -7.43 10.44
CA PRO A 64 -23.23 -7.96 11.27
C PRO A 64 -22.33 -8.94 10.54
N MET A 65 -22.90 -9.83 9.72
CA MET A 65 -22.13 -10.81 8.95
C MET A 65 -21.17 -10.12 7.96
N VAL A 66 -21.69 -9.17 7.16
CA VAL A 66 -20.89 -8.45 6.16
C VAL A 66 -19.80 -7.62 6.84
N ALA A 67 -20.13 -6.93 7.94
CA ALA A 67 -19.17 -6.12 8.69
C ALA A 67 -18.03 -6.96 9.29
N LEU A 68 -18.34 -8.09 9.93
CA LEU A 68 -17.34 -8.97 10.54
C LEU A 68 -16.44 -9.62 9.49
N SER A 69 -17.00 -10.08 8.37
CA SER A 69 -16.23 -10.70 7.27
C SER A 69 -15.27 -9.69 6.63
N LEU A 70 -15.72 -8.46 6.38
CA LEU A 70 -14.87 -7.39 5.84
C LEU A 70 -13.76 -6.99 6.81
N LEU A 71 -14.06 -6.81 8.10
CA LEU A 71 -13.07 -6.33 9.07
C LEU A 71 -12.00 -7.38 9.42
N ARG A 72 -12.35 -8.67 9.46
CA ARG A 72 -11.44 -9.73 9.92
C ARG A 72 -10.67 -10.41 8.80
N GLU A 73 -11.27 -10.59 7.65
CA GLU A 73 -10.72 -11.45 6.61
C GLU A 73 -10.47 -10.66 5.33
N LEU A 74 -11.55 -10.24 4.68
CA LEU A 74 -11.49 -9.80 3.29
C LEU A 74 -10.88 -8.40 3.16
N GLY A 75 -11.14 -7.49 4.09
CA GLY A 75 -10.61 -6.13 4.06
C GLY A 75 -9.08 -6.10 4.07
N PRO A 76 -8.41 -6.64 5.10
CA PRO A 76 -6.95 -6.64 5.17
C PRO A 76 -6.29 -7.41 4.02
N VAL A 77 -6.81 -8.59 3.68
CA VAL A 77 -6.21 -9.45 2.66
C VAL A 77 -6.32 -8.83 1.27
N VAL A 78 -7.52 -8.38 0.88
CA VAL A 78 -7.74 -7.80 -0.45
C VAL A 78 -7.01 -6.47 -0.57
N ALA A 79 -7.04 -5.60 0.44
CA ALA A 79 -6.32 -4.34 0.41
C ALA A 79 -4.81 -4.56 0.25
N ALA A 80 -4.22 -5.52 0.97
CA ALA A 80 -2.80 -5.85 0.85
C ALA A 80 -2.45 -6.38 -0.55
N LEU A 81 -3.27 -7.25 -1.13
CA LEU A 81 -3.05 -7.80 -2.48
C LEU A 81 -3.13 -6.71 -3.55
N LEU A 82 -4.16 -5.85 -3.49
CA LEU A 82 -4.32 -4.73 -4.43
C LEU A 82 -3.20 -3.70 -4.29
N PHE A 83 -2.80 -3.40 -3.06
CA PHE A 83 -1.69 -2.49 -2.78
C PHE A 83 -0.37 -3.05 -3.32
N ALA A 84 -0.07 -4.32 -3.07
CA ALA A 84 1.12 -4.99 -3.60
C ALA A 84 1.13 -4.98 -5.14
N GLY A 85 -0.02 -5.27 -5.77
CA GLY A 85 -0.14 -5.28 -7.22
C GLY A 85 0.10 -3.92 -7.87
N ARG A 86 -0.46 -2.84 -7.30
CA ARG A 86 -0.34 -1.50 -7.89
C ARG A 86 0.89 -0.74 -7.40
N ALA A 87 1.03 -0.56 -6.09
CA ALA A 87 2.11 0.21 -5.49
C ALA A 87 3.45 -0.55 -5.53
N GLY A 88 3.44 -1.86 -5.28
CA GLY A 88 4.64 -2.70 -5.34
C GLY A 88 5.24 -2.78 -6.75
N SER A 89 4.40 -2.98 -7.78
CA SER A 89 4.83 -2.96 -9.18
C SER A 89 5.40 -1.59 -9.57
N ALA A 90 4.75 -0.49 -9.18
CA ALA A 90 5.22 0.86 -9.47
C ALA A 90 6.57 1.16 -8.81
N LEU A 91 6.75 0.78 -7.53
CA LEU A 91 8.01 0.93 -6.81
C LEU A 91 9.15 0.15 -7.47
N THR A 92 8.87 -1.08 -7.88
CA THR A 92 9.86 -1.94 -8.53
C THR A 92 10.26 -1.36 -9.89
N ALA A 93 9.30 -0.88 -10.67
CA ALA A 93 9.56 -0.23 -11.95
C ALA A 93 10.38 1.08 -11.78
N GLU A 94 10.06 1.90 -10.78
CA GLU A 94 10.77 3.16 -10.52
C GLU A 94 12.24 2.91 -10.11
N ILE A 95 12.48 1.94 -9.20
CA ILE A 95 13.84 1.57 -8.80
C ILE A 95 14.59 0.91 -9.96
N GLY A 96 13.92 0.05 -10.73
CA GLY A 96 14.49 -0.60 -11.92
C GLY A 96 14.94 0.42 -12.97
N LEU A 97 14.12 1.45 -13.21
CA LEU A 97 14.46 2.55 -14.12
C LEU A 97 15.66 3.36 -13.61
N MET A 98 15.69 3.71 -12.33
CA MET A 98 16.82 4.41 -11.72
C MET A 98 18.12 3.62 -11.79
N LYS A 99 18.04 2.29 -11.67
CA LYS A 99 19.19 1.40 -11.84
C LYS A 99 19.63 1.33 -13.30
N SER A 100 18.71 1.14 -14.24
CA SER A 100 19.02 1.03 -15.67
C SER A 100 19.58 2.33 -16.27
N THR A 101 19.27 3.47 -15.67
CA THR A 101 19.77 4.80 -16.08
C THR A 101 20.99 5.25 -15.28
N GLU A 102 21.60 4.35 -14.47
CA GLU A 102 22.78 4.61 -13.64
C GLU A 102 22.61 5.77 -12.63
N GLN A 103 21.36 6.17 -12.32
CA GLN A 103 21.07 7.24 -11.36
C GLN A 103 21.46 6.87 -9.93
N LEU A 104 21.44 5.58 -9.59
CA LEU A 104 21.89 5.10 -8.28
C LEU A 104 23.41 5.22 -8.16
N SER A 105 24.14 4.79 -9.19
CA SER A 105 25.60 4.86 -9.27
C SER A 105 26.11 6.31 -9.28
N SER A 106 25.39 7.23 -9.93
CA SER A 106 25.76 8.64 -9.94
C SER A 106 25.65 9.30 -8.57
N LEU A 107 24.67 8.91 -7.75
CA LEU A 107 24.56 9.38 -6.37
C LEU A 107 25.72 8.90 -5.51
N GLU A 108 26.15 7.65 -5.68
CA GLU A 108 27.32 7.11 -4.98
C GLU A 108 28.60 7.87 -5.35
N MET A 109 28.77 8.25 -6.62
CA MET A 109 29.88 9.10 -7.07
C MET A 109 29.85 10.51 -6.46
N MET A 110 28.66 11.03 -6.11
CA MET A 110 28.50 12.30 -5.40
C MET A 110 28.69 12.18 -3.88
N ALA A 111 29.17 11.04 -3.37
CA ALA A 111 29.27 10.72 -1.94
C ALA A 111 27.91 10.77 -1.21
N ILE A 112 26.82 10.49 -1.93
CA ILE A 112 25.45 10.44 -1.40
C ILE A 112 25.02 8.98 -1.34
N ASP A 113 24.59 8.52 -0.15
CA ASP A 113 24.10 7.16 0.04
C ASP A 113 22.68 6.98 -0.58
N PRO A 114 22.52 6.22 -1.68
CA PRO A 114 21.24 6.05 -2.35
C PRO A 114 20.24 5.25 -1.50
N LEU A 115 20.71 4.36 -0.62
CA LEU A 115 19.82 3.60 0.28
C LEU A 115 19.07 4.54 1.22
N ARG A 116 19.76 5.55 1.73
CA ARG A 116 19.18 6.52 2.68
C ARG A 116 18.29 7.55 1.99
N GLN A 117 18.66 8.00 0.81
CA GLN A 117 17.93 9.09 0.13
C GLN A 117 16.73 8.60 -0.68
N ILE A 118 16.79 7.38 -1.21
CA ILE A 118 15.78 6.85 -2.12
C ILE A 118 14.97 5.73 -1.47
N ILE A 119 15.61 4.73 -0.89
CA ILE A 119 14.92 3.52 -0.38
C ILE A 119 14.20 3.82 0.93
N ALA A 120 14.86 4.48 1.89
CA ALA A 120 14.27 4.72 3.21
C ALA A 120 12.94 5.51 3.17
N PRO A 121 12.80 6.62 2.42
CA PRO A 121 11.52 7.32 2.33
C PRO A 121 10.40 6.49 1.70
N ARG A 122 10.72 5.66 0.70
CA ARG A 122 9.75 4.79 0.04
C ARG A 122 9.28 3.65 0.95
N PHE A 123 10.19 3.08 1.74
CA PHE A 123 9.87 2.06 2.74
C PHE A 123 8.89 2.59 3.78
N TRP A 124 9.22 3.72 4.42
CA TRP A 124 8.35 4.34 5.42
C TRP A 124 7.02 4.81 4.84
N ALA A 125 7.02 5.34 3.61
CA ALA A 125 5.78 5.70 2.94
C ALA A 125 4.87 4.49 2.71
N GLY A 126 5.42 3.32 2.35
CA GLY A 126 4.67 2.08 2.20
C GLY A 126 4.19 1.45 3.52
N VAL A 127 4.88 1.71 4.64
CA VAL A 127 4.44 1.25 5.98
C VAL A 127 3.30 2.12 6.53
N ILE A 128 3.27 3.41 6.16
CA ILE A 128 2.26 4.37 6.63
C ILE A 128 0.97 4.33 5.77
N SER A 129 1.09 3.97 4.49
CA SER A 129 -0.03 3.96 3.51
C SER A 129 -0.80 2.65 3.53
#